data_AF-A0A2B7Y2M7-F1
#
_entry.id   AF-A0A2B7Y2M7-F1
#
_cell.length_a   1.000
_cell.length_b   1.000
_cell.length_c   1.000
_cell.angle_alpha   90.00
_cell.angle_beta   90.00
_cell.angle_gamma   90.00
#
_symmetry.space_group_name_H-M   'P 1'
#
loop_
_entity.id
_entity.type
_entity.pdbx_description
1 polymer ?
#
loop_
_entity_poly.entity_id
_entity_poly.type
_entity_poly.pdbx_seq_one_letter_code
_entity_poly.pdbx_strand_id
1 'polypeptide(L)'
;MKISKGAMSGSLERDLNDCVFCHVSGFYEKYFEGKTWSAAAEQAMQKVPSTLAGDLCLDFLEIRSVTFIDADGKLEKFYLENKPIAAPQHIVGISTTCYPARRLFVKEPEFVVKFSWGRSKPHTERELLELMEERNVWGAPEILWCQDLGSIRDFRQGLKFTTEPYDFSCDIIRVAPDQKLSPEVMRAPQIPAQPIDLEFDTMLEFLEACRDVVKVIQSLHQDGKALHRNICIKNLAIVPKRKKRDPRGILINFDSALDLQRGLATKGELVGSREFMAIGILTGDSHTYRHDLESLFYVSLWVAICNDREQDDRKSLRWQPKTSRLCGWCSKDFGTVARNKTTDMKPKGFSAILEEFSWEFKHLKGLAKELRQSLFPMQNGELFTGTDIDRNGVGDLYDGMIDAFSRSIAFQVHE
;
A
#
# COMPACT_ATOMS: atom_id res chain seq x y z
N MET A 1 21.17 -32.13 -25.31
CA MET A 1 22.13 -31.37 -24.47
C MET A 1 21.46 -31.13 -23.14
N LYS A 2 21.97 -31.73 -22.05
CA LYS A 2 21.40 -31.60 -20.70
C LYS A 2 21.62 -30.16 -20.22
N ILE A 3 20.54 -29.45 -19.90
CA ILE A 3 20.58 -28.12 -19.28
C ILE A 3 19.99 -28.27 -17.87
N SER A 4 20.77 -27.85 -16.89
CA SER A 4 20.61 -28.06 -15.45
C SER A 4 19.48 -27.23 -14.84
N LYS A 5 18.77 -27.84 -13.86
CA LYS A 5 17.97 -27.16 -12.84
C LYS A 5 18.74 -25.98 -12.23
N GLY A 6 18.18 -24.78 -12.29
CA GLY A 6 18.72 -23.60 -11.61
C GLY A 6 18.35 -22.29 -12.30
N ALA A 7 17.06 -21.95 -12.34
CA ALA A 7 16.58 -20.68 -12.92
C ALA A 7 15.33 -20.09 -12.22
N MET A 8 15.01 -20.59 -11.03
CA MET A 8 14.46 -19.86 -9.91
C MET A 8 15.01 -20.60 -8.69
N SER A 9 15.40 -19.89 -7.63
CA SER A 9 15.45 -20.55 -6.34
C SER A 9 14.06 -21.15 -6.10
N GLY A 10 13.98 -22.44 -5.73
CA GLY A 10 12.73 -23.04 -5.26
C GLY A 10 12.13 -22.31 -4.05
N SER A 11 12.77 -21.26 -3.52
CA SER A 11 12.25 -20.35 -2.50
C SER A 11 11.33 -19.25 -3.04
N LEU A 12 11.61 -18.61 -4.18
CA LEU A 12 10.70 -17.55 -4.71
C LEU A 12 9.45 -18.17 -5.33
N GLU A 13 9.61 -19.35 -5.91
CA GLU A 13 8.51 -20.23 -6.34
C GLU A 13 7.65 -20.65 -5.16
N ARG A 14 8.24 -21.04 -4.01
CA ARG A 14 7.50 -21.29 -2.76
C ARG A 14 6.86 -20.02 -2.21
N ASP A 15 7.55 -18.89 -2.16
CA ASP A 15 7.00 -17.64 -1.62
C ASP A 15 5.81 -17.16 -2.46
N LEU A 16 5.88 -17.18 -3.80
CA LEU A 16 4.76 -16.82 -4.66
C LEU A 16 3.66 -17.90 -4.70
N ASN A 17 3.99 -19.19 -4.55
CA ASN A 17 3.02 -20.29 -4.44
C ASN A 17 2.30 -20.30 -3.06
N ASP A 18 2.99 -19.94 -1.98
CA ASP A 18 2.46 -19.87 -0.61
C ASP A 18 1.77 -18.52 -0.34
N CYS A 19 2.11 -17.45 -1.07
CA CYS A 19 1.46 -16.15 -1.01
C CYS A 19 0.02 -16.15 -1.55
N VAL A 20 -0.33 -17.15 -2.38
CA VAL A 20 -1.70 -17.32 -2.86
C VAL A 20 -2.45 -18.34 -1.98
N PHE A 21 -1.81 -19.06 -1.04
CA PHE A 21 -2.48 -20.17 -0.32
C PHE A 21 -2.01 -20.44 1.11
N CYS A 22 -1.59 -19.42 1.87
CA CYS A 22 -1.22 -19.61 3.27
C CYS A 22 -2.40 -20.18 4.10
N HIS A 23 -2.21 -21.37 4.68
CA HIS A 23 -3.10 -22.12 5.59
C HIS A 23 -4.25 -22.98 5.00
N VAL A 24 -4.21 -23.37 3.73
CA VAL A 24 -5.10 -24.45 3.23
C VAL A 24 -4.29 -25.74 3.05
N SER A 25 -4.32 -26.58 4.09
CA SER A 25 -3.78 -27.95 4.00
C SER A 25 -4.42 -28.70 2.83
N GLY A 26 -3.63 -29.37 1.98
CA GLY A 26 -4.12 -30.12 0.82
C GLY A 26 -4.32 -29.30 -0.45
N PHE A 27 -4.11 -27.98 -0.43
CA PHE A 27 -4.32 -27.13 -1.62
C PHE A 27 -3.24 -27.38 -2.69
N TYR A 28 -1.97 -27.44 -2.28
CA TYR A 28 -0.85 -27.69 -3.19
C TYR A 28 -0.97 -29.09 -3.80
N GLU A 29 -1.27 -30.11 -2.97
CA GLU A 29 -1.55 -31.48 -3.39
C GLU A 29 -2.72 -31.55 -4.39
N LYS A 30 -3.78 -30.75 -4.17
CA LYS A 30 -5.01 -30.76 -4.98
C LYS A 30 -4.85 -30.07 -6.35
N TYR A 31 -4.10 -28.98 -6.43
CA TYR A 31 -4.06 -28.12 -7.62
C TYR A 31 -2.73 -28.11 -8.37
N PHE A 32 -1.60 -28.45 -7.73
CA PHE A 32 -0.25 -28.24 -8.30
C PHE A 32 0.64 -29.49 -8.26
N GLU A 33 0.61 -30.28 -7.19
CA GLU A 33 1.44 -31.49 -7.07
C GLU A 33 1.01 -32.57 -8.09
N GLY A 34 1.99 -33.14 -8.80
CA GLY A 34 1.75 -34.17 -9.81
C GLY A 34 1.15 -33.67 -11.14
N LYS A 35 1.06 -32.35 -11.36
CA LYS A 35 0.58 -31.75 -12.62
C LYS A 35 1.74 -31.41 -13.56
N THR A 36 1.46 -31.43 -14.87
CA THR A 36 2.42 -31.09 -15.93
C THR A 36 2.25 -29.62 -16.31
N TRP A 37 3.34 -28.85 -16.29
CA TRP A 37 3.38 -27.42 -16.66
C TRP A 37 3.43 -27.26 -18.18
N SER A 38 3.00 -26.11 -18.71
CA SER A 38 3.13 -25.82 -20.15
C SER A 38 4.49 -25.26 -20.51
N ALA A 39 4.90 -25.50 -21.77
CA ALA A 39 6.09 -24.92 -22.36
C ALA A 39 6.11 -23.38 -22.35
N ALA A 40 4.94 -22.72 -22.31
CA ALA A 40 4.83 -21.27 -22.22
C ALA A 40 5.20 -20.75 -20.81
N ALA A 41 4.75 -21.44 -19.75
CA ALA A 41 5.18 -21.18 -18.39
C ALA A 41 6.70 -21.40 -18.24
N GLU A 42 7.24 -22.45 -18.86
CA GLU A 42 8.69 -22.71 -18.89
C GLU A 42 9.48 -21.65 -19.68
N GLN A 43 8.95 -21.13 -20.80
CA GLN A 43 9.60 -20.09 -21.61
C GLN A 43 9.54 -18.69 -20.98
N ALA A 44 8.44 -18.35 -20.30
CA ALA A 44 8.35 -17.11 -19.51
C ALA A 44 9.43 -17.08 -18.41
N MET A 45 9.72 -18.24 -17.81
CA MET A 45 10.80 -18.42 -16.84
C MET A 45 12.21 -18.31 -17.44
N GLN A 46 12.39 -18.55 -18.75
CA GLN A 46 13.70 -18.49 -19.42
C GLN A 46 14.11 -17.08 -19.89
N LYS A 47 13.19 -16.11 -19.95
CA LYS A 47 13.47 -14.75 -20.44
C LYS A 47 14.15 -13.81 -19.44
N VAL A 48 14.54 -14.31 -18.26
CA VAL A 48 15.23 -13.54 -17.20
C VAL A 48 16.61 -14.16 -16.95
N PRO A 49 17.72 -13.51 -17.37
CA PRO A 49 19.05 -14.14 -17.34
C PRO A 49 19.68 -14.16 -15.93
N SER A 50 20.25 -15.30 -15.57
CA SER A 50 21.13 -15.47 -14.41
C SER A 50 22.57 -15.03 -14.76
N THR A 51 23.29 -14.49 -13.78
CA THR A 51 24.75 -14.26 -13.90
C THR A 51 25.38 -14.76 -12.61
N LEU A 52 26.09 -15.89 -12.70
CA LEU A 52 26.95 -16.39 -11.63
C LEU A 52 28.20 -15.50 -11.55
N ALA A 53 28.47 -14.90 -10.39
CA ALA A 53 29.81 -14.49 -10.01
C ALA A 53 30.49 -15.70 -9.36
N GLY A 54 31.03 -16.59 -10.18
CA GLY A 54 31.97 -17.60 -9.71
C GLY A 54 33.30 -16.92 -9.44
N ASP A 55 33.69 -16.84 -8.16
CA ASP A 55 35.10 -16.90 -7.68
C ASP A 55 35.30 -16.39 -6.24
N LEU A 56 34.24 -16.17 -5.45
CA LEU A 56 34.39 -15.95 -4.01
C LEU A 56 33.55 -16.96 -3.23
N CYS A 57 34.27 -17.84 -2.54
CA CYS A 57 33.76 -18.85 -1.61
C CYS A 57 32.96 -18.17 -0.48
N LEU A 58 31.67 -17.96 -0.71
CA LEU A 58 30.68 -17.54 0.29
C LEU A 58 29.51 -18.50 0.20
N ASP A 59 29.24 -19.20 1.31
CA ASP A 59 28.15 -20.16 1.43
C ASP A 59 26.79 -19.54 1.03
N PHE A 60 26.12 -20.18 0.07
CA PHE A 60 24.67 -20.11 -0.25
C PHE A 60 23.92 -18.76 -0.08
N LEU A 61 24.49 -17.65 -0.56
CA LEU A 61 23.70 -16.45 -0.84
C LEU A 61 22.98 -16.63 -2.18
N GLU A 62 21.73 -17.13 -2.17
CA GLU A 62 20.83 -17.00 -3.33
C GLU A 62 20.49 -15.53 -3.53
N ILE A 63 21.30 -14.85 -4.35
CA ILE A 63 21.13 -13.46 -4.70
C ILE A 63 19.97 -13.36 -5.73
N ARG A 64 18.78 -12.99 -5.27
CA ARG A 64 17.60 -12.73 -6.11
C ARG A 64 17.79 -11.45 -6.91
N SER A 65 17.41 -11.44 -8.19
CA SER A 65 17.53 -10.22 -9.01
C SER A 65 16.55 -10.14 -10.17
N VAL A 66 16.16 -8.93 -10.54
CA VAL A 66 15.46 -8.59 -11.79
C VAL A 66 16.41 -7.83 -12.71
N THR A 67 16.34 -8.11 -14.01
CA THR A 67 17.21 -7.50 -15.02
C THR A 67 16.35 -6.83 -16.07
N PHE A 68 16.71 -5.61 -16.48
CA PHE A 68 16.07 -4.93 -17.59
C PHE A 68 17.08 -4.22 -18.50
N ILE A 69 16.61 -3.82 -19.68
CA ILE A 69 17.37 -3.02 -20.64
C ILE A 69 16.80 -1.60 -20.58
N ASP A 70 17.63 -0.61 -20.26
CA ASP A 70 17.23 0.79 -20.18
C ASP A 70 17.00 1.41 -21.57
N ALA A 71 16.59 2.68 -21.61
CA ALA A 71 16.30 3.40 -22.85
C ALA A 71 17.51 3.51 -23.79
N ASP A 72 18.74 3.41 -23.26
CA ASP A 72 19.99 3.47 -24.01
C ASP A 72 20.47 2.07 -24.45
N GLY A 73 19.69 1.01 -24.19
CA GLY A 73 20.03 -0.36 -24.55
C GLY A 73 20.97 -1.05 -23.56
N LYS A 74 21.24 -0.44 -22.39
CA LYS A 74 22.15 -0.98 -21.38
C LYS A 74 21.40 -1.87 -20.40
N LEU A 75 22.02 -3.00 -20.08
CA LEU A 75 21.48 -3.96 -19.12
C LEU A 75 21.70 -3.46 -17.68
N GLU A 76 20.60 -3.22 -16.98
CA GLU A 76 20.55 -2.84 -15.57
C GLU A 76 19.99 -4.00 -14.73
N LYS A 77 20.61 -4.26 -13.58
CA LYS A 77 20.28 -5.41 -12.72
C LYS A 77 20.04 -4.95 -11.28
N PHE A 78 18.91 -5.37 -10.72
CA PHE A 78 18.41 -5.01 -9.39
C PHE A 78 18.32 -6.25 -8.53
N TYR A 79 19.01 -6.23 -7.41
CA TYR A 79 19.12 -7.32 -6.46
C TYR A 79 18.09 -7.14 -5.36
N LEU A 80 17.21 -8.13 -5.19
CA LEU A 80 16.13 -8.10 -4.21
C LEU A 80 16.66 -8.48 -2.83
N GLU A 81 16.26 -7.72 -1.83
CA GLU A 81 16.49 -8.05 -0.43
C GLU A 81 15.70 -9.28 -0.01
N ASN A 82 16.19 -9.95 1.04
CA ASN A 82 15.68 -11.27 1.36
C ASN A 82 14.25 -11.27 1.94
N LYS A 83 13.84 -10.15 2.52
CA LYS A 83 12.55 -9.99 3.17
C LYS A 83 11.69 -9.04 2.33
N PRO A 84 10.48 -9.43 1.89
CA PRO A 84 9.59 -8.51 1.21
C PRO A 84 9.16 -7.39 2.16
N ILE A 85 9.00 -6.18 1.63
CA ILE A 85 8.36 -5.09 2.36
C ILE A 85 6.84 -5.28 2.42
N ALA A 86 6.24 -5.84 1.37
CA ALA A 86 4.81 -6.13 1.29
C ALA A 86 4.63 -7.55 0.79
N ALA A 87 3.71 -8.30 1.40
CA ALA A 87 3.27 -9.60 0.87
C ALA A 87 1.79 -9.80 1.22
N PRO A 88 1.01 -10.47 0.34
CA PRO A 88 -0.39 -10.75 0.61
C PRO A 88 -0.54 -11.69 1.82
N GLN A 89 -1.54 -11.41 2.67
CA GLN A 89 -1.96 -12.29 3.78
C GLN A 89 -3.22 -13.10 3.43
N HIS A 90 -3.66 -13.02 2.18
CA HIS A 90 -4.92 -13.58 1.72
C HIS A 90 -4.69 -14.46 0.51
N ILE A 91 -5.46 -15.54 0.49
CA ILE A 91 -5.40 -16.59 -0.51
C ILE A 91 -5.89 -16.10 -1.89
N VAL A 92 -6.85 -15.17 -1.88
CA VAL A 92 -7.46 -14.67 -3.12
C VAL A 92 -7.31 -13.15 -3.16
N GLY A 93 -6.61 -12.65 -4.18
CA GLY A 93 -6.35 -11.23 -4.37
C GLY A 93 -5.36 -10.99 -5.52
N ILE A 94 -4.95 -9.74 -5.68
CA ILE A 94 -3.96 -9.32 -6.70
C ILE A 94 -2.53 -9.76 -6.38
N SER A 95 -2.32 -10.44 -5.24
CA SER A 95 -1.04 -11.00 -4.79
C SER A 95 0.12 -10.00 -4.82
N THR A 96 -0.13 -8.75 -4.40
CA THR A 96 0.88 -7.69 -4.41
C THR A 96 2.01 -8.00 -3.43
N THR A 97 3.20 -8.26 -3.97
CA THR A 97 4.42 -8.49 -3.19
C THR A 97 5.48 -7.47 -3.60
N CYS A 98 6.04 -6.74 -2.65
CA CYS A 98 7.05 -5.73 -2.90
C CYS A 98 8.35 -6.12 -2.20
N TYR A 99 9.48 -6.01 -2.88
CA TYR A 99 10.82 -6.25 -2.33
C TYR A 99 11.64 -4.96 -2.37
N PRO A 100 12.38 -4.61 -1.29
CA PRO A 100 13.46 -3.66 -1.43
C PRO A 100 14.50 -4.23 -2.40
N ALA A 101 15.11 -3.37 -3.20
CA ALA A 101 16.10 -3.76 -4.18
C ALA A 101 17.23 -2.74 -4.31
N ARG A 102 18.41 -3.21 -4.73
CA ARG A 102 19.63 -2.41 -4.88
C ARG A 102 20.40 -2.79 -6.13
N ARG A 103 21.25 -1.88 -6.62
CA ARG A 103 22.26 -2.22 -7.64
C ARG A 103 23.41 -3.01 -7.01
N LEU A 104 24.19 -3.69 -7.86
CA LEU A 104 25.39 -4.41 -7.42
C LEU A 104 26.34 -3.43 -6.72
N PHE A 105 26.96 -3.87 -5.61
CA PHE A 105 27.89 -3.08 -4.79
C PHE A 105 27.30 -1.88 -4.04
N VAL A 106 26.01 -1.57 -4.21
CA VAL A 106 25.30 -0.66 -3.31
C VAL A 106 24.91 -1.44 -2.06
N LYS A 107 25.16 -0.85 -0.88
CA LYS A 107 24.90 -1.49 0.42
C LYS A 107 23.43 -1.36 0.83
N GLU A 108 22.82 -0.22 0.57
CA GLU A 108 21.45 0.10 0.99
C GLU A 108 20.48 -0.06 -0.19
N PRO A 109 19.25 -0.55 0.01
CA PRO A 109 18.23 -0.58 -1.02
C PRO A 109 17.83 0.83 -1.48
N GLU A 110 17.72 1.00 -2.79
CA GLU A 110 17.37 2.26 -3.46
C GLU A 110 16.08 2.13 -4.29
N PHE A 111 15.58 0.91 -4.51
CA PHE A 111 14.48 0.60 -5.42
C PHE A 111 13.48 -0.32 -4.75
N VAL A 112 12.25 -0.36 -5.28
CA VAL A 112 11.28 -1.41 -4.98
C VAL A 112 10.91 -2.12 -6.24
N VAL A 113 10.94 -3.45 -6.14
CA VAL A 113 10.35 -4.30 -7.15
C VAL A 113 9.02 -4.81 -6.61
N LYS A 114 7.94 -4.31 -7.19
CA LYS A 114 6.57 -4.75 -6.93
C LYS A 114 6.19 -5.81 -7.94
N PHE A 115 5.58 -6.87 -7.48
CA PHE A 115 4.96 -7.92 -8.27
C PHE A 115 3.46 -7.91 -7.97
N SER A 116 2.63 -7.75 -8.98
CA SER A 116 1.17 -7.81 -8.81
C SER A 116 0.49 -8.34 -10.06
N TRP A 117 -0.62 -9.06 -9.87
CA TRP A 117 -1.52 -9.42 -10.95
C TRP A 117 -2.38 -8.20 -11.30
N GLY A 118 -2.30 -7.75 -12.55
CA GLY A 118 -3.09 -6.64 -13.06
C GLY A 118 -4.58 -6.92 -12.93
N ARG A 119 -5.37 -5.91 -12.53
CA ARG A 119 -6.83 -6.02 -12.54
C ARG A 119 -7.39 -5.68 -13.93
N SER A 120 -8.51 -6.30 -14.27
CA SER A 120 -9.40 -5.78 -15.32
C SER A 120 -10.13 -4.58 -14.71
N LYS A 121 -9.57 -3.39 -14.93
CA LYS A 121 -10.08 -2.09 -14.50
C LYS A 121 -10.00 -1.12 -15.68
N PRO A 122 -10.73 0.00 -15.65
CA PRO A 122 -10.58 1.06 -16.65
C PRO A 122 -9.13 1.55 -16.75
N HIS A 123 -8.37 1.49 -15.64
CA HIS A 123 -6.98 1.93 -15.54
C HIS A 123 -6.16 0.87 -14.80
N THR A 124 -4.93 0.67 -15.25
CA THR A 124 -3.91 -0.05 -14.50
C THR A 124 -3.21 0.91 -13.53
N GLU A 125 -2.63 0.38 -12.46
CA GLU A 125 -1.80 1.18 -11.55
C GLU A 125 -0.64 1.85 -12.29
N ARG A 126 -0.01 1.11 -13.21
CA ARG A 126 0.98 1.63 -14.15
C ARG A 126 0.52 2.88 -14.88
N GLU A 127 -0.64 2.83 -15.55
CA GLU A 127 -1.17 3.99 -16.29
C GLU A 127 -1.37 5.20 -15.37
N LEU A 128 -1.81 4.98 -14.13
CA LEU A 128 -1.98 6.07 -13.17
C LEU A 128 -0.64 6.66 -12.72
N LEU A 129 0.37 5.83 -12.49
CA LEU A 129 1.71 6.29 -12.13
C LEU A 129 2.39 7.05 -13.30
N GLU A 130 2.26 6.56 -14.54
CA GLU A 130 2.71 7.28 -15.74
C GLU A 130 2.02 8.65 -15.86
N LEU A 131 0.69 8.72 -15.66
CA LEU A 131 -0.05 9.98 -15.65
C LEU A 131 0.38 10.92 -14.52
N MET A 132 0.70 10.38 -13.34
CA MET A 132 1.19 11.17 -12.20
C MET A 132 2.54 11.80 -12.50
N GLU A 133 3.44 11.08 -13.18
CA GLU A 133 4.72 11.61 -13.65
C GLU A 133 4.50 12.72 -14.70
N GLU A 134 3.69 12.46 -15.73
CA GLU A 134 3.35 13.45 -16.77
C GLU A 134 2.74 14.73 -16.18
N ARG A 135 1.92 14.57 -15.12
CA ARG A 135 1.24 15.68 -14.43
C ARG A 135 2.05 16.28 -13.30
N ASN A 136 3.32 15.89 -13.13
CA ASN A 136 4.26 16.41 -12.14
C ASN A 136 3.76 16.31 -10.69
N VAL A 137 3.14 15.18 -10.33
CA VAL A 137 2.64 14.95 -8.96
C VAL A 137 3.81 14.84 -7.98
N TRP A 138 3.82 15.71 -6.97
CA TRP A 138 4.83 15.71 -5.93
C TRP A 138 4.71 14.49 -5.02
N GLY A 139 5.83 13.78 -4.84
CA GLY A 139 5.94 12.58 -4.01
C GLY A 139 5.31 11.32 -4.60
N ALA A 140 4.93 11.36 -5.89
CA ALA A 140 4.60 10.16 -6.65
C ALA A 140 5.84 9.23 -6.77
N PRO A 141 5.66 7.90 -6.75
CA PRO A 141 6.72 6.97 -7.13
C PRO A 141 7.06 7.15 -8.63
N GLU A 142 8.35 7.12 -8.97
CA GLU A 142 8.81 7.07 -10.35
C GLU A 142 8.86 5.60 -10.79
N ILE A 143 8.20 5.23 -11.88
CA ILE A 143 8.38 3.90 -12.48
C ILE A 143 9.64 3.94 -13.34
N LEU A 144 10.65 3.15 -12.97
CA LEU A 144 11.82 2.97 -13.83
C LEU A 144 11.61 1.94 -14.91
N TRP A 145 10.84 0.90 -14.57
CA TRP A 145 10.63 -0.21 -15.47
C TRP A 145 9.39 -1.00 -15.11
N CYS A 146 8.65 -1.43 -16.12
CA CYS A 146 7.54 -2.36 -15.97
C CYS A 146 7.53 -3.30 -17.18
N GLN A 147 7.36 -4.59 -16.93
CA GLN A 147 7.18 -5.59 -17.99
C GLN A 147 6.14 -6.61 -17.59
N ASP A 148 5.31 -7.03 -18.53
CA ASP A 148 4.43 -8.18 -18.34
C ASP A 148 5.23 -9.49 -18.43
N LEU A 149 5.19 -10.33 -17.39
CA LEU A 149 5.82 -11.66 -17.39
C LEU A 149 4.95 -12.74 -18.04
N GLY A 150 3.63 -12.59 -18.00
CA GLY A 150 2.68 -13.56 -18.57
C GLY A 150 1.27 -13.39 -18.00
N SER A 151 0.27 -13.90 -18.71
CA SER A 151 -1.12 -13.91 -18.25
C SER A 151 -1.44 -15.11 -17.37
N ILE A 152 -2.48 -15.01 -16.53
CA ILE A 152 -3.01 -16.13 -15.75
C ILE A 152 -3.31 -17.32 -16.66
N ARG A 153 -3.81 -17.09 -17.87
CA ARG A 153 -4.02 -18.11 -18.90
C ARG A 153 -2.71 -18.77 -19.31
N ASP A 154 -1.65 -18.01 -19.51
CA ASP A 154 -0.32 -18.56 -19.84
C ASP A 154 0.22 -19.41 -18.70
N PHE A 155 0.12 -18.92 -17.46
CA PHE A 155 0.53 -19.66 -16.26
C PHE A 155 -0.33 -20.91 -16.00
N ARG A 156 -1.61 -20.88 -16.39
CA ARG A 156 -2.54 -22.02 -16.24
C ARG A 156 -2.56 -22.95 -17.45
N GLN A 157 -1.93 -22.57 -18.56
CA GLN A 157 -1.91 -23.40 -19.76
C GLN A 157 -1.26 -24.75 -19.42
N GLY A 158 -1.88 -25.85 -19.86
CA GLY A 158 -1.38 -27.21 -19.61
C GLY A 158 -1.78 -27.81 -18.26
N LEU A 159 -2.24 -27.00 -17.29
CA LEU A 159 -2.73 -27.51 -16.01
C LEU A 159 -4.04 -28.28 -16.20
N LYS A 160 -4.09 -29.52 -15.69
CA LYS A 160 -5.30 -30.37 -15.70
C LYS A 160 -6.05 -30.22 -14.38
N PHE A 161 -7.08 -29.39 -14.38
CA PHE A 161 -8.01 -29.23 -13.26
C PHE A 161 -8.90 -30.48 -13.17
N THR A 162 -8.87 -31.17 -12.03
CA THR A 162 -9.57 -32.46 -11.81
C THR A 162 -11.01 -32.29 -11.31
N THR A 163 -11.42 -31.06 -11.02
CA THR A 163 -12.78 -30.67 -10.65
C THR A 163 -13.09 -29.31 -11.29
N GLU A 164 -14.37 -28.95 -11.38
CA GLU A 164 -14.78 -27.57 -11.68
C GLU A 164 -14.03 -26.60 -10.74
N PRO A 165 -13.44 -25.52 -11.26
CA PRO A 165 -12.75 -24.53 -10.44
C PRO A 165 -13.74 -23.94 -9.43
N TYR A 166 -13.30 -23.79 -8.19
CA TYR A 166 -14.10 -23.09 -7.18
C TYR A 166 -14.25 -21.63 -7.61
N ASP A 167 -15.48 -21.20 -7.91
CA ASP A 167 -15.76 -19.82 -8.27
C ASP A 167 -15.72 -18.96 -7.01
N PHE A 168 -14.59 -18.27 -6.79
CA PHE A 168 -14.44 -17.27 -5.74
C PHE A 168 -15.11 -15.94 -6.14
N SER A 169 -16.31 -15.98 -6.72
CA SER A 169 -17.10 -14.82 -7.11
C SER A 169 -17.56 -14.01 -5.89
N CYS A 170 -16.61 -13.41 -5.18
CA CYS A 170 -16.85 -12.16 -4.49
C CYS A 170 -16.87 -11.08 -5.56
N ASP A 171 -17.98 -10.36 -5.69
CA ASP A 171 -18.19 -9.27 -6.66
C ASP A 171 -17.09 -8.17 -6.64
N ILE A 172 -16.21 -8.20 -5.66
CA ILE A 172 -15.11 -7.23 -5.43
C ILE A 172 -13.80 -7.63 -6.16
N ILE A 173 -13.60 -8.89 -6.54
CA ILE A 173 -12.34 -9.39 -7.13
C ILE A 173 -12.63 -10.37 -8.28
N ARG A 174 -13.03 -9.85 -9.45
CA ARG A 174 -13.04 -10.66 -10.68
C ARG A 174 -11.64 -10.72 -11.27
N VAL A 175 -11.00 -11.89 -11.15
CA VAL A 175 -9.71 -12.19 -11.78
C VAL A 175 -9.98 -12.85 -13.13
N ALA A 176 -9.85 -12.08 -14.21
CA ALA A 176 -10.09 -12.59 -15.56
C ALA A 176 -8.90 -13.45 -16.05
N PRO A 177 -9.11 -14.51 -16.85
CA PRO A 177 -8.03 -15.40 -17.28
C PRO A 177 -6.91 -14.71 -18.06
N ASP A 178 -7.17 -13.57 -18.67
CA ASP A 178 -6.24 -12.76 -19.46
C ASP A 178 -5.43 -11.73 -18.64
N GLN A 179 -5.69 -11.60 -17.33
CA GLN A 179 -4.91 -10.73 -16.45
C GLN A 179 -3.44 -11.15 -16.40
N LYS A 180 -2.53 -10.17 -16.38
CA LYS A 180 -1.08 -10.38 -16.46
C LYS A 180 -0.38 -10.11 -15.13
N LEU A 181 0.66 -10.88 -14.84
CA LEU A 181 1.63 -10.58 -13.78
C LEU A 181 2.67 -9.62 -14.34
N SER A 182 2.85 -8.49 -13.68
CA SER A 182 3.80 -7.48 -14.11
C SER A 182 4.70 -7.10 -12.93
N PRO A 183 6.02 -7.39 -12.98
CA PRO A 183 7.01 -6.73 -12.15
C PRO A 183 7.13 -5.26 -12.55
N GLU A 184 7.02 -4.40 -11.55
CA GLU A 184 7.21 -2.96 -11.63
C GLU A 184 8.42 -2.62 -10.76
N VAL A 185 9.52 -2.18 -11.39
CA VAL A 185 10.62 -1.53 -10.69
C VAL A 185 10.29 -0.05 -10.56
N MET A 186 10.02 0.36 -9.34
CA MET A 186 9.80 1.74 -8.98
C MET A 186 11.05 2.31 -8.30
N ARG A 187 11.49 3.48 -8.75
CA ARG A 187 12.33 4.37 -7.94
C ARG A 187 11.39 5.15 -7.04
N ALA A 188 11.33 4.75 -5.78
CA ALA A 188 10.89 5.69 -4.76
C ALA A 188 12.12 6.41 -4.19
N PRO A 189 11.99 7.64 -3.69
CA PRO A 189 13.13 8.43 -3.22
C PRO A 189 14.02 7.77 -2.16
N GLN A 190 13.56 6.71 -1.49
CA GLN A 190 14.33 5.64 -0.82
C GLN A 190 13.33 4.78 -0.04
N ILE A 191 13.17 3.50 -0.40
CA ILE A 191 12.23 2.63 0.31
C ILE A 191 12.88 2.10 1.61
N PRO A 192 12.14 2.09 2.74
CA PRO A 192 12.62 1.46 3.96
C PRO A 192 12.99 -0.02 3.73
N ALA A 193 14.10 -0.45 4.33
CA ALA A 193 14.66 -1.80 4.18
C ALA A 193 13.84 -2.92 4.86
N GLN A 194 12.65 -2.62 5.40
CA GLN A 194 11.87 -3.50 6.27
C GLN A 194 10.37 -3.54 5.90
N PRO A 195 9.62 -4.58 6.32
CA PRO A 195 8.19 -4.73 6.07
C PRO A 195 7.38 -3.47 6.38
N ILE A 196 6.31 -3.26 5.62
CA ILE A 196 5.31 -2.21 5.83
C ILE A 196 4.44 -2.56 7.03
N ASP A 197 5.07 -2.68 8.19
CA ASP A 197 4.52 -2.09 9.40
C ASP A 197 5.02 -0.63 9.36
N LEU A 198 4.21 0.37 9.73
CA LEU A 198 4.65 1.77 9.71
C LEU A 198 5.71 1.97 10.81
N GLU A 199 6.93 1.55 10.53
CA GLU A 199 8.06 1.60 11.43
C GLU A 199 8.68 3.00 11.36
N PHE A 200 8.70 3.68 12.50
CA PHE A 200 9.41 4.92 12.72
C PHE A 200 10.16 4.80 14.04
N ASP A 201 11.37 5.37 14.07
CA ASP A 201 12.18 5.36 15.28
C ASP A 201 11.70 6.48 16.22
N THR A 202 11.33 7.62 15.63
CA THR A 202 10.98 8.83 16.39
C THR A 202 9.59 9.37 16.05
N MET A 203 8.95 10.02 17.02
CA MET A 203 7.69 10.74 16.81
C MET A 203 7.82 11.80 15.70
N LEU A 204 8.98 12.44 15.62
CA LEU A 204 9.30 13.42 14.58
C LEU A 204 9.17 12.82 13.17
N GLU A 205 9.73 11.63 12.93
CA GLU A 205 9.62 10.95 11.64
C GLU A 205 8.17 10.64 11.27
N PHE A 206 7.38 10.15 12.23
CA PHE A 206 5.96 9.87 12.02
C PHE A 206 5.18 11.14 11.65
N LEU A 207 5.37 12.23 12.40
CA LEU A 207 4.69 13.50 12.13
C LEU A 207 5.10 14.11 10.79
N GLU A 208 6.41 14.08 10.47
CA GLU A 208 6.92 14.51 9.17
C GLU A 208 6.30 13.69 8.03
N ALA A 209 6.19 12.38 8.22
CA ALA A 209 5.58 11.49 7.23
C ALA A 209 4.09 11.78 7.02
N CYS A 210 3.30 11.93 8.09
CA CYS A 210 1.88 12.29 7.98
C CYS A 210 1.69 13.62 7.26
N ARG A 211 2.46 14.66 7.62
CA ARG A 211 2.42 15.97 6.93
C ARG A 211 2.71 15.81 5.43
N ASP A 212 3.75 15.07 5.10
CA ASP A 212 4.17 14.91 3.71
C ASP A 212 3.15 14.07 2.93
N VAL A 213 2.49 13.08 3.54
CA VAL A 213 1.36 12.36 2.91
C VAL A 213 0.17 13.28 2.63
N VAL A 214 -0.14 14.26 3.49
CA VAL A 214 -1.16 15.29 3.18
C VAL A 214 -0.79 16.04 1.89
N LYS A 215 0.48 16.44 1.75
CA LYS A 215 0.99 17.12 0.54
C LYS A 215 0.97 16.22 -0.70
N VAL A 216 1.26 14.93 -0.56
CA VAL A 216 1.12 13.95 -1.66
C VAL A 216 -0.35 13.85 -2.08
N ILE A 217 -1.29 13.72 -1.13
CA ILE A 217 -2.74 13.69 -1.43
C ILE A 217 -3.19 15.00 -2.10
N GLN A 218 -2.65 16.15 -1.66
CA GLN A 218 -2.89 17.45 -2.27
C GLN A 218 -2.45 17.50 -3.73
N SER A 219 -1.18 17.15 -3.99
CA SER A 219 -0.64 17.17 -5.35
C SER A 219 -1.29 16.12 -6.25
N LEU A 220 -1.63 14.94 -5.71
CA LEU A 220 -2.39 13.92 -6.42
C LEU A 220 -3.74 14.44 -6.90
N HIS A 221 -4.47 15.16 -6.05
CA HIS A 221 -5.76 15.74 -6.38
C HIS A 221 -5.64 16.96 -7.30
N GLN A 222 -4.74 17.90 -6.99
CA GLN A 222 -4.67 19.19 -7.66
C GLN A 222 -3.90 19.13 -8.98
N ASP A 223 -2.77 18.46 -9.01
CA ASP A 223 -1.90 18.35 -10.19
C ASP A 223 -2.25 17.08 -10.97
N GLY A 224 -2.27 15.95 -10.25
CA GLY A 224 -2.52 14.62 -10.81
C GLY A 224 -3.95 14.36 -11.24
N LYS A 225 -4.92 15.20 -10.80
CA LYS A 225 -6.35 14.97 -11.00
C LYS A 225 -6.76 13.54 -10.64
N ALA A 226 -6.24 13.02 -9.53
CA ALA A 226 -6.48 11.66 -9.10
C ALA A 226 -6.85 11.57 -7.62
N LEU A 227 -7.48 10.45 -7.24
CA LEU A 227 -7.75 10.08 -5.86
C LEU A 227 -7.05 8.74 -5.57
N HIS A 228 -6.52 8.56 -4.36
CA HIS A 228 -5.86 7.31 -3.97
C HIS A 228 -6.89 6.23 -3.58
N ARG A 229 -7.93 6.62 -2.85
CA ARG A 229 -9.09 5.80 -2.42
C ARG A 229 -8.81 4.62 -1.48
N ASN A 230 -7.55 4.39 -1.12
CA ASN A 230 -7.17 3.29 -0.22
C ASN A 230 -6.02 3.67 0.73
N ILE A 231 -6.12 4.83 1.36
CA ILE A 231 -5.17 5.26 2.40
C ILE A 231 -5.33 4.37 3.64
N CYS A 232 -4.27 3.66 4.03
CA CYS A 232 -4.23 2.78 5.19
C CYS A 232 -2.78 2.52 5.61
N ILE A 233 -2.55 2.04 6.83
CA ILE A 233 -1.21 1.82 7.40
C ILE A 233 -0.26 1.10 6.43
N LYS A 234 -0.74 0.03 5.78
CA LYS A 234 0.04 -0.80 4.85
C LYS A 234 0.38 -0.14 3.50
N ASN A 235 -0.20 1.02 3.20
CA ASN A 235 0.01 1.74 1.95
C ASN A 235 0.81 3.04 2.17
N LEU A 236 1.25 3.30 3.40
CA LEU A 236 2.14 4.40 3.76
C LEU A 236 3.55 3.86 4.00
N ALA A 237 4.56 4.60 3.56
CA ALA A 237 5.95 4.31 3.89
C ALA A 237 6.68 5.57 4.37
N ILE A 238 7.58 5.38 5.35
CA ILE A 238 8.45 6.41 5.88
C ILE A 238 9.84 6.21 5.29
N VAL A 239 10.38 7.28 4.70
CA VAL A 239 11.67 7.32 4.02
C VAL A 239 12.75 7.69 5.05
N PRO A 240 13.60 6.76 5.49
CA PRO A 240 14.54 7.01 6.60
C PRO A 240 15.66 8.00 6.21
N LYS A 241 16.13 7.92 4.96
CA LYS A 241 17.15 8.81 4.40
C LYS A 241 16.55 9.53 3.20
N ARG A 242 16.55 10.86 3.23
CA ARG A 242 15.91 11.70 2.20
C ARG A 242 16.77 12.92 1.90
N LYS A 243 16.74 13.43 0.66
CA LYS A 243 17.28 14.77 0.40
C LYS A 243 16.37 15.80 1.07
N LYS A 244 16.88 16.99 1.37
CA LYS A 244 16.15 18.04 2.10
C LYS A 244 14.77 18.39 1.51
N ARG A 245 14.55 18.16 0.21
CA ARG A 245 13.29 18.45 -0.50
C ARG A 245 12.44 17.22 -0.79
N ASP A 246 12.94 16.02 -0.52
CA ASP A 246 12.22 14.78 -0.77
C ASP A 246 11.21 14.54 0.36
N PRO A 247 10.04 13.94 0.07
CA PRO A 247 9.06 13.61 1.09
C PRO A 247 9.62 12.60 2.09
N ARG A 248 9.31 12.78 3.37
CA ARG A 248 9.50 11.77 4.41
C ARG A 248 8.46 10.67 4.30
N GLY A 249 7.20 11.03 4.04
CA GLY A 249 6.10 10.08 3.92
C GLY A 249 5.63 9.95 2.48
N ILE A 250 5.49 8.71 1.99
CA ILE A 250 5.05 8.41 0.62
C ILE A 250 3.91 7.39 0.61
N LEU A 251 3.20 7.31 -0.53
CA LEU A 251 2.20 6.30 -0.84
C LEU A 251 2.76 5.30 -1.86
N ILE A 252 2.51 4.00 -1.65
CA ILE A 252 3.17 2.91 -2.41
C ILE A 252 2.20 1.96 -3.13
N ASN A 253 0.89 2.25 -3.14
CA ASN A 253 -0.11 1.34 -3.70
C ASN A 253 -1.32 2.06 -4.31
N PHE A 254 -1.29 2.23 -5.64
CA PHE A 254 -2.30 2.97 -6.40
C PHE A 254 -3.29 2.05 -7.12
N ASP A 255 -3.36 0.77 -6.75
CA ASP A 255 -4.29 -0.19 -7.35
C ASP A 255 -5.76 0.26 -7.31
N SER A 256 -6.16 1.01 -6.28
CA SER A 256 -7.53 1.54 -6.10
C SER A 256 -7.71 2.98 -6.58
N ALA A 257 -6.65 3.61 -7.09
CA ALA A 257 -6.68 5.01 -7.45
C ALA A 257 -7.58 5.25 -8.68
N LEU A 258 -8.04 6.49 -8.82
CA LEU A 258 -8.98 6.92 -9.84
C LEU A 258 -8.48 8.20 -10.52
N ASP A 259 -8.41 8.21 -11.85
CA ASP A 259 -8.18 9.41 -12.64
C ASP A 259 -9.50 10.18 -12.86
N LEU A 260 -9.62 11.35 -12.24
CA LEU A 260 -10.79 12.22 -12.30
C LEU A 260 -11.04 12.81 -13.69
N GLN A 261 -10.02 12.82 -14.58
CA GLN A 261 -10.23 13.24 -15.97
C GLN A 261 -10.93 12.18 -16.81
N ARG A 262 -10.83 10.90 -16.41
CA ARG A 262 -11.45 9.77 -17.13
C ARG A 262 -12.80 9.37 -16.54
N GLY A 263 -13.09 9.75 -15.29
CA GLY A 263 -14.40 9.58 -14.69
C GLY A 263 -14.45 9.98 -13.21
N LEU A 264 -15.67 10.18 -12.70
CA LEU A 264 -15.90 10.44 -11.28
C LEU A 264 -16.11 9.14 -10.50
N ALA A 265 -15.84 9.17 -9.20
CA ALA A 265 -16.12 8.04 -8.33
C ALA A 265 -17.62 7.75 -8.33
N THR A 266 -17.99 6.46 -8.36
CA THR A 266 -19.40 6.07 -8.43
C THR A 266 -20.04 6.15 -7.04
N LYS A 267 -21.25 6.70 -6.96
CA LYS A 267 -22.03 6.73 -5.71
C LYS A 267 -22.35 5.30 -5.25
N GLY A 268 -22.16 5.02 -3.96
CA GLY A 268 -22.34 3.69 -3.37
C GLY A 268 -21.16 2.74 -3.56
N GLU A 269 -20.08 3.17 -4.22
CA GLU A 269 -18.91 2.33 -4.46
C GLU A 269 -18.04 2.23 -3.19
N LEU A 270 -18.07 1.07 -2.53
CA LEU A 270 -17.31 0.79 -1.32
C LEU A 270 -15.86 0.38 -1.67
N VAL A 271 -14.99 1.37 -1.83
CA VAL A 271 -13.55 1.19 -2.10
C VAL A 271 -12.71 1.73 -0.96
N GLY A 272 -11.77 0.92 -0.49
CA GLY A 272 -10.81 1.26 0.57
C GLY A 272 -10.64 0.13 1.59
N SER A 273 -9.68 0.31 2.51
CA SER A 273 -9.47 -0.60 3.64
C SER A 273 -10.51 -0.30 4.73
N ARG A 274 -11.22 -1.33 5.19
CA ARG A 274 -12.45 -1.19 5.99
C ARG A 274 -12.29 -0.34 7.25
N GLU A 275 -11.19 -0.54 7.95
CA GLU A 275 -10.84 0.11 9.21
C GLU A 275 -10.63 1.61 9.03
N PHE A 276 -10.14 2.02 7.85
CA PHE A 276 -9.76 3.40 7.53
C PHE A 276 -10.73 4.08 6.57
N MET A 277 -11.76 3.39 6.09
CA MET A 277 -12.74 3.94 5.17
C MET A 277 -13.50 5.10 5.82
N ALA A 278 -13.63 6.21 5.09
CA ALA A 278 -14.28 7.42 5.56
C ALA A 278 -15.80 7.23 5.74
N ILE A 279 -16.42 8.01 6.64
CA ILE A 279 -17.85 7.93 6.99
C ILE A 279 -18.72 8.09 5.74
N GLY A 280 -18.45 9.10 4.91
CA GLY A 280 -19.21 9.35 3.67
C GLY A 280 -19.20 8.15 2.73
N ILE A 281 -18.04 7.50 2.57
CA ILE A 281 -17.92 6.28 1.75
C ILE A 281 -18.75 5.14 2.33
N LEU A 282 -18.68 4.93 3.65
CA LEU A 282 -19.45 3.90 4.34
C LEU A 282 -20.97 4.15 4.24
N THR A 283 -21.40 5.40 4.09
CA THR A 283 -22.80 5.79 3.89
C THR A 283 -23.20 5.90 2.41
N GLY A 284 -22.29 5.62 1.49
CA GLY A 284 -22.55 5.52 0.05
C GLY A 284 -22.34 6.80 -0.76
N ASP A 285 -21.59 7.78 -0.24
CA ASP A 285 -21.17 8.94 -1.03
C ASP A 285 -20.13 8.57 -2.10
N SER A 286 -19.96 9.45 -3.08
CA SER A 286 -18.89 9.32 -4.06
C SER A 286 -17.55 9.71 -3.44
N HIS A 287 -16.48 8.99 -3.78
CA HIS A 287 -15.15 9.26 -3.25
C HIS A 287 -14.61 10.63 -3.70
N THR A 288 -13.93 11.33 -2.80
CA THR A 288 -13.38 12.68 -2.99
C THR A 288 -12.05 12.80 -2.26
N TYR A 289 -11.33 13.90 -2.48
CA TYR A 289 -10.04 14.17 -1.83
C TYR A 289 -10.13 14.21 -0.29
N ARG A 290 -11.24 14.70 0.27
CA ARG A 290 -11.47 14.74 1.73
C ARG A 290 -11.45 13.32 2.32
N HIS A 291 -11.97 12.34 1.60
CA HIS A 291 -12.05 10.97 2.11
C HIS A 291 -10.66 10.33 2.25
N ASP A 292 -9.70 10.65 1.36
CA ASP A 292 -8.30 10.23 1.51
C ASP A 292 -7.65 10.90 2.75
N LEU A 293 -7.95 12.17 3.02
CA LEU A 293 -7.50 12.88 4.22
C LEU A 293 -8.12 12.33 5.52
N GLU A 294 -9.42 12.01 5.48
CA GLU A 294 -10.13 11.37 6.60
C GLU A 294 -9.53 10.00 6.93
N SER A 295 -9.20 9.20 5.90
CA SER A 295 -8.51 7.93 6.07
C SER A 295 -7.12 8.10 6.69
N LEU A 296 -6.34 9.12 6.31
CA LEU A 296 -5.06 9.44 6.94
C LEU A 296 -5.21 9.82 8.42
N PHE A 297 -6.27 10.56 8.75
CA PHE A 297 -6.57 10.90 10.14
C PHE A 297 -6.89 9.64 10.97
N TYR A 298 -7.66 8.70 10.42
CA TYR A 298 -7.91 7.41 11.07
C TYR A 298 -6.65 6.57 11.22
N VAL A 299 -5.76 6.57 10.24
CA VAL A 299 -4.42 5.96 10.39
C VAL A 299 -3.66 6.59 11.56
N SER A 300 -3.70 7.92 11.69
CA SER A 300 -2.99 8.63 12.75
C SER A 300 -3.53 8.30 14.14
N LEU A 301 -4.86 8.23 14.30
CA LEU A 301 -5.50 7.79 15.54
C LEU A 301 -5.18 6.34 15.87
N TRP A 302 -5.18 5.47 14.85
CA TRP A 302 -4.86 4.05 15.02
C TRP A 302 -3.44 3.87 15.55
N VAL A 303 -2.45 4.57 14.96
CA VAL A 303 -1.07 4.54 15.45
C VAL A 303 -1.00 5.09 16.88
N ALA A 304 -1.63 6.22 17.18
CA ALA A 304 -1.57 6.82 18.51
C ALA A 304 -2.13 5.93 19.64
N ILE A 305 -3.11 5.08 19.33
CA ILE A 305 -3.78 4.19 20.27
C ILE A 305 -3.12 2.81 20.32
N CYS A 306 -2.74 2.26 19.17
CA CYS A 306 -2.32 0.86 19.03
C CYS A 306 -0.81 0.67 19.04
N ASN A 307 -0.01 1.73 18.94
CA ASN A 307 1.46 1.66 18.98
C ASN A 307 2.00 1.54 20.41
N ASP A 308 1.51 0.56 21.17
CA ASP A 308 2.06 0.23 22.49
C ASP A 308 3.37 -0.57 22.29
N ARG A 309 4.50 0.09 22.57
CA ARG A 309 5.84 -0.50 22.47
C ARG A 309 6.21 -1.34 23.71
N GLU A 310 5.43 -1.30 24.79
CA GLU A 310 5.73 -2.06 26.03
C GLU A 310 5.24 -3.51 25.96
N GLN A 311 4.22 -3.80 25.16
CA GLN A 311 3.81 -5.17 24.84
C GLN A 311 4.56 -5.64 23.58
N ASP A 312 5.82 -6.04 23.78
CA ASP A 312 6.84 -6.37 22.78
C ASP A 312 6.52 -7.61 21.90
N ASP A 313 5.44 -7.51 21.14
CA ASP A 313 5.36 -8.09 19.81
C ASP A 313 5.19 -6.90 18.87
N ARG A 314 6.28 -6.50 18.18
CA ARG A 314 6.36 -5.42 17.17
C ARG A 314 5.39 -5.53 15.98
N LYS A 315 4.37 -6.40 16.10
CA LYS A 315 3.19 -6.57 15.25
C LYS A 315 1.95 -5.87 15.83
N SER A 316 2.08 -5.03 16.86
CA SER A 316 0.97 -4.39 17.60
C SER A 316 -0.02 -3.63 16.70
N LEU A 317 0.43 -3.01 15.61
CA LEU A 317 -0.46 -2.33 14.65
C LEU A 317 -1.43 -3.29 13.91
N ARG A 318 -1.12 -4.59 13.84
CA ARG A 318 -1.95 -5.62 13.19
C ARG A 318 -3.07 -6.15 14.09
N TRP A 319 -2.92 -6.02 15.41
CA TRP A 319 -3.89 -6.53 16.36
C TRP A 319 -5.01 -5.52 16.58
N GLN A 320 -6.25 -5.96 16.34
CA GLN A 320 -7.43 -5.20 16.74
C GLN A 320 -7.39 -5.06 18.26
N PRO A 321 -7.36 -3.84 18.82
CA PRO A 321 -7.38 -3.70 20.26
C PRO A 321 -8.79 -4.03 20.72
N LYS A 322 -8.99 -5.26 21.20
CA LYS A 322 -10.31 -5.80 21.55
C LYS A 322 -11.06 -4.94 22.57
N THR A 323 -10.33 -4.16 23.37
CA THR A 323 -10.83 -3.26 24.41
C THR A 323 -10.94 -1.80 23.94
N SER A 324 -10.35 -1.43 22.80
CA SER A 324 -10.41 -0.08 22.25
C SER A 324 -11.74 0.17 21.53
N ARG A 325 -12.18 1.42 21.54
CA ARG A 325 -13.30 1.88 20.70
C ARG A 325 -13.04 1.64 19.21
N LEU A 326 -11.77 1.62 18.77
CA LEU A 326 -11.38 1.30 17.40
C LEU A 326 -11.79 -0.11 16.97
N CYS A 327 -12.02 -1.03 17.90
CA CYS A 327 -12.61 -2.36 17.60
C CYS A 327 -13.96 -2.21 16.86
N GLY A 328 -14.74 -1.19 17.22
CA GLY A 328 -16.00 -0.85 16.55
C GLY A 328 -15.85 -0.43 15.09
N TRP A 329 -14.64 -0.14 14.62
CA TRP A 329 -14.36 0.24 13.23
C TRP A 329 -14.04 -0.96 12.33
N CYS A 330 -13.82 -2.14 12.91
CA CYS A 330 -13.39 -3.35 12.20
C CYS A 330 -14.55 -4.28 11.76
N SER A 331 -15.79 -3.91 12.08
CA SER A 331 -16.98 -4.73 11.78
C SER A 331 -17.19 -4.93 10.28
N LYS A 332 -17.70 -6.11 9.88
CA LYS A 332 -18.13 -6.37 8.49
C LYS A 332 -19.43 -5.65 8.12
N ASP A 333 -20.18 -5.15 9.10
CA ASP A 333 -21.37 -4.32 8.88
C ASP A 333 -20.94 -2.85 8.74
N PHE A 334 -20.82 -2.39 7.50
CA PHE A 334 -20.40 -1.02 7.17
C PHE A 334 -21.32 0.05 7.73
N GLY A 335 -22.63 -0.23 7.86
CA GLY A 335 -23.57 0.70 8.50
C GLY A 335 -23.27 0.88 9.98
N THR A 336 -22.90 -0.20 10.67
CA THR A 336 -22.42 -0.13 12.06
C THR A 336 -21.09 0.61 12.17
N VAL A 337 -20.14 0.36 11.26
CA VAL A 337 -18.85 1.11 11.24
C VAL A 337 -19.10 2.61 11.07
N ALA A 338 -19.98 3.02 10.14
CA ALA A 338 -20.32 4.42 9.92
C ALA A 338 -20.91 5.08 11.18
N ARG A 339 -21.85 4.41 11.86
CA ARG A 339 -22.47 4.92 13.10
C ARG A 339 -21.45 5.06 14.23
N ASN A 340 -20.57 4.09 14.39
CA ASN A 340 -19.52 4.11 15.40
C ASN A 340 -18.57 5.28 15.15
N LYS A 341 -18.00 5.38 13.94
CA LYS A 341 -17.13 6.49 13.55
C LYS A 341 -17.81 7.85 13.71
N THR A 342 -19.06 7.99 13.28
CA THR A 342 -19.83 9.23 13.46
C THR A 342 -19.98 9.60 14.93
N THR A 343 -20.26 8.62 15.79
CA THR A 343 -20.36 8.83 17.25
C THR A 343 -19.01 9.22 17.84
N ASP A 344 -17.94 8.59 17.38
CA ASP A 344 -16.57 8.79 17.84
C ASP A 344 -15.99 10.14 17.39
N MET A 345 -16.46 10.66 16.25
CA MET A 345 -16.06 11.98 15.77
C MET A 345 -16.88 13.12 16.38
N LYS A 346 -17.97 12.86 17.12
CA LYS A 346 -18.68 13.89 17.91
C LYS A 346 -17.87 14.31 19.14
N PRO A 347 -18.05 15.52 19.70
CA PRO A 347 -17.19 16.04 20.77
C PRO A 347 -17.02 15.09 21.97
N LYS A 348 -18.11 14.48 22.48
CA LYS A 348 -18.04 13.52 23.59
C LYS A 348 -17.33 12.22 23.21
N GLY A 349 -17.65 11.66 22.03
CA GLY A 349 -17.01 10.44 21.54
C GLY A 349 -15.52 10.66 21.29
N PHE A 350 -15.15 11.82 20.75
CA PHE A 350 -13.77 12.13 20.42
C PHE A 350 -12.93 12.33 21.68
N SER A 351 -13.48 12.96 22.73
CA SER A 351 -12.82 13.00 24.03
C SER A 351 -12.50 11.60 24.56
N ALA A 352 -13.39 10.61 24.38
CA ALA A 352 -13.13 9.23 24.77
C ALA A 352 -12.03 8.57 23.91
N ILE A 353 -11.98 8.83 22.60
CA ILE A 353 -10.88 8.39 21.72
C ILE A 353 -9.52 8.92 22.22
N LEU A 354 -9.46 10.19 22.60
CA LEU A 354 -8.22 10.79 23.10
C LEU A 354 -7.73 10.15 24.40
N GLU A 355 -8.62 9.64 25.25
CA GLU A 355 -8.21 8.95 26.49
C GLU A 355 -7.56 7.58 26.23
N GLU A 356 -7.74 7.00 25.04
CA GLU A 356 -7.08 5.75 24.64
C GLU A 356 -5.67 5.96 24.07
N PHE A 357 -5.20 7.20 23.95
CA PHE A 357 -3.84 7.46 23.44
C PHE A 357 -2.80 6.83 24.35
N SER A 358 -1.91 6.05 23.74
CA SER A 358 -0.74 5.49 24.42
C SER A 358 0.12 6.60 25.03
N TRP A 359 0.90 6.26 26.04
CA TRP A 359 1.62 7.26 26.83
C TRP A 359 2.57 8.10 25.98
N GLU A 360 3.25 7.50 24.99
CA GLU A 360 4.13 8.18 24.04
C GLU A 360 3.38 9.23 23.21
N PHE A 361 2.10 9.03 22.92
CA PHE A 361 1.30 9.89 22.05
C PHE A 361 0.45 10.92 22.79
N LYS A 362 0.43 10.93 24.13
CA LYS A 362 -0.44 11.82 24.93
C LYS A 362 -0.27 13.30 24.60
N HIS A 363 0.94 13.74 24.27
CA HIS A 363 1.22 15.14 23.91
C HIS A 363 0.59 15.54 22.56
N LEU A 364 0.22 14.57 21.70
CA LEU A 364 -0.43 14.80 20.42
C LEU A 364 -1.96 14.92 20.49
N LYS A 365 -2.57 14.87 21.69
CA LYS A 365 -4.02 15.10 21.84
C LYS A 365 -4.45 16.46 21.28
N GLY A 366 -3.59 17.49 21.33
CA GLY A 366 -3.84 18.80 20.75
C GLY A 366 -3.96 18.75 19.22
N LEU A 367 -2.96 18.15 18.56
CA LEU A 367 -2.96 17.91 17.12
C LEU A 367 -4.21 17.15 16.67
N ALA A 368 -4.55 16.06 17.35
CA ALA A 368 -5.71 15.24 17.02
C ALA A 368 -7.03 16.02 17.08
N LYS A 369 -7.18 16.94 18.05
CA LYS A 369 -8.35 17.84 18.13
C LYS A 369 -8.43 18.80 16.96
N GLU A 370 -7.31 19.38 16.57
CA GLU A 370 -7.22 20.33 15.46
C GLU A 370 -7.56 19.67 14.11
N LEU A 371 -6.99 18.49 13.85
CA LEU A 371 -7.31 17.69 12.66
C LEU A 371 -8.79 17.27 12.65
N ARG A 372 -9.34 16.84 13.79
CA ARG A 372 -10.78 16.51 13.92
C ARG A 372 -11.67 17.71 13.64
N GLN A 373 -11.31 18.90 14.13
CA GLN A 373 -12.08 20.12 13.89
C GLN A 373 -12.09 20.51 12.42
N SER A 374 -10.96 20.34 11.74
CA SER A 374 -10.81 20.62 10.31
C SER A 374 -11.62 19.64 9.45
N LEU A 375 -11.56 18.34 9.75
CA LEU A 375 -12.24 17.30 8.97
C LEU A 375 -13.73 17.16 9.28
N PHE A 376 -14.13 17.45 10.53
CA PHE A 376 -15.48 17.25 11.03
C PHE A 376 -16.01 18.48 11.77
N PRO A 377 -16.13 19.63 11.08
CA PRO A 377 -16.71 20.83 11.68
C PRO A 377 -18.16 20.57 12.09
N MET A 378 -18.60 21.26 13.14
CA MET A 378 -20.01 21.20 13.55
C MET A 378 -20.78 22.25 12.76
N GLN A 379 -21.78 21.83 11.98
CA GLN A 379 -22.64 22.72 11.22
C GLN A 379 -24.08 22.52 11.71
N ASN A 380 -24.72 23.61 12.17
CA ASN A 380 -26.09 23.56 12.73
C ASN A 380 -26.28 22.50 13.85
N GLY A 381 -25.24 22.24 14.64
CA GLY A 381 -25.27 21.24 15.71
C GLY A 381 -25.06 19.79 15.26
N GLU A 382 -24.91 19.56 13.95
CA GLU A 382 -24.61 18.24 13.37
C GLU A 382 -23.15 18.13 12.92
N LEU A 383 -22.65 16.90 12.87
CA LEU A 383 -21.30 16.62 12.42
C LEU A 383 -21.27 16.68 10.89
N PHE A 384 -20.48 17.58 10.31
CA PHE A 384 -20.31 17.62 8.86
C PHE A 384 -19.38 16.48 8.42
N THR A 385 -19.88 15.64 7.51
CA THR A 385 -19.12 14.55 6.86
C THR A 385 -19.11 14.68 5.34
N GLY A 386 -19.64 15.78 4.80
CA GLY A 386 -19.63 16.09 3.37
C GLY A 386 -18.25 16.54 2.89
N THR A 387 -18.13 16.86 1.61
CA THR A 387 -16.91 17.41 1.02
C THR A 387 -17.17 18.83 0.52
N ASP A 388 -16.29 19.76 0.86
CA ASP A 388 -16.28 21.07 0.21
C ASP A 388 -15.69 20.93 -1.20
N ILE A 389 -16.33 21.56 -2.18
CA ILE A 389 -15.89 21.53 -3.58
C ILE A 389 -15.42 22.91 -4.06
N ASP A 390 -15.59 23.95 -3.24
CA ASP A 390 -15.04 25.26 -3.56
C ASP A 390 -13.52 25.24 -3.45
N ARG A 391 -12.84 25.96 -4.35
CA ARG A 391 -11.37 25.97 -4.38
C ARG A 391 -10.78 26.47 -3.07
N ASN A 392 -11.42 27.44 -2.40
CA ASN A 392 -10.93 27.95 -1.13
C ASN A 392 -11.10 26.90 -0.04
N GLY A 393 -12.28 26.27 0.06
CA GLY A 393 -12.52 25.20 1.05
C GLY A 393 -11.62 23.97 0.86
N VAL A 394 -11.26 23.64 -0.38
CA VAL A 394 -10.26 22.60 -0.69
C VAL A 394 -8.88 23.01 -0.15
N GLY A 395 -8.43 24.23 -0.46
CA GLY A 395 -7.14 24.77 -0.01
C GLY A 395 -7.06 24.85 1.52
N ASP A 396 -8.07 25.43 2.15
CA ASP A 396 -8.15 25.64 3.60
C ASP A 396 -8.01 24.32 4.37
N LEU A 397 -8.60 23.22 3.87
CA LEU A 397 -8.48 21.92 4.51
C LEU A 397 -7.06 21.35 4.40
N TYR A 398 -6.43 21.44 3.22
CA TYR A 398 -5.05 20.99 3.05
C TYR A 398 -4.08 21.81 3.90
N ASP A 399 -4.14 23.13 3.78
CA ASP A 399 -3.26 24.06 4.48
C ASP A 399 -3.45 23.92 5.99
N GLY A 400 -4.71 23.83 6.46
CA GLY A 400 -5.02 23.61 7.88
C GLY A 400 -4.41 22.32 8.44
N MET A 401 -4.49 21.20 7.71
CA MET A 401 -3.87 19.94 8.13
C MET A 401 -2.34 20.01 8.08
N ILE A 402 -1.75 20.58 7.02
CA ILE A 402 -0.29 20.73 6.87
C ILE A 402 0.27 21.59 8.01
N ASP A 403 -0.40 22.69 8.33
CA ASP A 403 -0.03 23.62 9.38
C ASP A 403 -0.13 23.00 10.77
N ALA A 404 -1.19 22.23 11.03
CA ALA A 404 -1.36 21.51 12.29
C ALA A 404 -0.19 20.55 12.55
N PHE A 405 0.16 19.71 11.55
CA PHE A 405 1.33 18.85 11.67
C PHE A 405 2.63 19.65 11.79
N SER A 406 2.80 20.73 11.03
CA SER A 406 4.01 21.55 11.06
C SER A 406 4.25 22.20 12.42
N ARG A 407 3.18 22.66 13.09
CA ARG A 407 3.25 23.13 14.49
C ARG A 407 3.72 22.03 15.43
N SER A 408 3.10 20.85 15.37
CA SER A 408 3.50 19.72 16.22
C SER A 408 4.94 19.28 15.98
N ILE A 409 5.41 19.30 14.73
CA ILE A 409 6.80 19.03 14.38
C ILE A 409 7.75 20.06 15.00
N ALA A 410 7.40 21.35 14.95
CA ALA A 410 8.22 22.40 15.55
C ALA A 410 8.38 22.21 17.07
N PHE A 411 7.31 21.79 17.77
CA PHE A 411 7.40 21.46 19.20
C PHE A 411 8.36 20.29 19.48
N GLN A 412 8.35 19.25 18.64
CA GLN A 412 9.23 18.08 18.78
C GLN A 412 10.72 18.35 18.50
N VAL A 413 11.05 19.44 17.80
CA VAL A 413 12.45 19.83 17.50
C VAL A 413 13.06 20.67 18.64
N HIS A 414 12.22 21.21 19.53
CA HIS A 414 12.63 22.08 20.63
C HIS A 414 12.62 21.39 22.01
N GLU A 415 12.12 20.16 22.09
CA GLU A 415 12.30 19.24 23.23
C GLU A 415 13.55 18.38 23.03
#